data_AF-E4KNK3-F1
#
_entry.id   AF-E4KNK3-F1
#
_cell.length_a   1.000
_cell.length_b   1.000
_cell.length_c   1.000
_cell.angle_alpha   90.00
_cell.angle_beta   90.00
_cell.angle_gamma   90.00
#
_symmetry.space_group_name_H-M   'P 1'
#
loop_
_entity.id
_entity.type
_entity.pdbx_description
1 polymer ?
#
loop_
_entity_poly.entity_id
_entity_poly.type
_entity_poly.pdbx_seq_one_letter_code
_entity_poly.pdbx_strand_id
1 'polypeptide(L)' 'MIYKVNYQENKIEVPRRENTKALYVEADSIVEARSKNQ' A
#
# COMPACT_ATOMS: atom_id res chain seq x y z
N MET A 1 -8.47 -0.50 13.01
CA MET A 1 -7.03 -0.22 13.25
C MET A 1 -6.48 0.53 12.05
N ILE A 2 -5.62 1.54 12.25
CA ILE A 2 -5.02 2.29 11.12
C ILE A 2 -3.73 1.57 10.68
N TYR A 3 -3.66 1.19 9.42
CA TYR A 3 -2.51 0.55 8.79
C TYR A 3 -1.79 1.52 7.86
N LYS A 4 -0.46 1.52 7.92
CA LYS A 4 0.39 2.17 6.92
C LYS A 4 0.73 1.16 5.81
N VAL A 5 0.18 1.37 4.62
CA VAL A 5 0.39 0.52 3.45
C VAL A 5 1.37 1.20 2.50
N ASN A 6 2.55 0.61 2.32
CA ASN A 6 3.51 1.09 1.33
C ASN A 6 3.24 0.42 -0.02
N TYR A 7 3.22 1.19 -1.09
CA TYR A 7 2.95 0.69 -2.44
C TYR A 7 3.79 1.43 -3.49
N GLN A 8 3.86 0.82 -4.67
CA GLN A 8 4.44 1.41 -5.87
C GLN A 8 3.30 1.75 -6.82
N GLU A 9 3.34 2.94 -7.40
CA GLU A 9 2.27 3.45 -8.26
C GLU A 9 2.11 2.64 -9.55
N ASN A 10 3.22 2.23 -10.16
CA ASN A 10 3.24 1.47 -11.39
C ASN A 10 3.76 0.05 -11.12
N LYS A 11 3.00 -0.97 -11.57
CA LYS A 11 3.39 -2.39 -11.44
C LYS A 11 4.36 -2.84 -12.55
N ILE A 12 4.52 -2.05 -13.60
CA ILE A 12 5.33 -2.36 -14.80
C ILE A 12 6.77 -1.89 -14.65
N GLU A 13 6.98 -0.80 -13.90
CA GLU A 13 8.29 -0.21 -13.71
C GLU A 13 9.07 -0.88 -12.57
N VAL A 14 10.40 -0.86 -12.67
CA VAL A 14 11.26 -1.36 -11.60
C VAL A 14 11.03 -0.49 -10.35
N PRO A 15 10.70 -1.10 -9.19
CA PRO A 15 10.41 -0.35 -7.98
C PRO A 15 11.67 0.40 -7.52
N ARG A 16 11.57 1.73 -7.47
CA ARG A 16 12.64 2.61 -6.95
C ARG A 16 12.26 3.10 -5.57
N ARG A 17 13.26 3.26 -4.70
CA ARG A 17 13.01 3.73 -3.33
C ARG A 17 12.32 5.09 -3.31
N GLU A 18 12.69 6.00 -4.22
CA GLU A 18 12.08 7.34 -4.31
C GLU A 18 10.59 7.30 -4.62
N ASN A 19 10.12 6.28 -5.34
CA ASN A 19 8.73 6.18 -5.81
C ASN A 19 7.81 5.42 -4.84
N THR A 20 8.34 5.00 -3.69
CA THR A 20 7.56 4.28 -2.67
C THR A 20 6.60 5.24 -2.00
N LYS A 21 5.30 5.06 -2.24
CA LYS A 21 4.23 5.85 -1.62
C LYS A 21 3.68 5.13 -0.39
N ALA A 22 3.12 5.88 0.55
CA ALA A 22 2.47 5.35 1.74
C ALA A 22 1.03 5.84 1.83
N LEU A 23 0.11 4.91 2.05
CA LEU A 23 -1.32 5.17 2.27
C LEU A 23 -1.68 4.76 3.70
N TYR A 24 -2.50 5.56 4.37
CA TYR A 24 -3.06 5.21 5.68
C TYR A 24 -4.49 4.73 5.48
N VAL A 25 -4.76 3.48 5.85
CA VAL A 25 -6.06 2.83 5.65
C VAL A 25 -6.59 2.35 7.00
N GLU A 26 -7.83 2.69 7.29
CA GLU A 26 -8.55 2.09 8.40
C GLU A 26 -9.17 0.76 7.96
N ALA A 27 -8.82 -0.31 8.69
CA ALA A 27 -9.32 -1.66 8.45
C ALA A 27 -9.34 -2.47 9.76
N ASP A 28 -10.08 -3.57 9.76
CA ASP A 28 -10.18 -4.46 10.91
C ASP A 28 -9.08 -5.53 10.88
N SER A 29 -8.53 -5.84 9.71
CA SER A 29 -7.44 -6.82 9.54
C SER A 29 -6.45 -6.44 8.44
N ILE A 30 -5.25 -7.04 8.50
CA ILE A 30 -4.20 -6.86 7.47
C ILE A 30 -4.68 -7.35 6.09
N VAL A 31 -5.52 -8.39 6.05
CA VAL A 31 -6.07 -8.95 4.80
C VAL A 31 -6.98 -7.92 4.14
N GLU A 32 -7.88 -7.31 4.92
CA GLU A 32 -8.77 -6.25 4.44
C GLU A 32 -7.99 -5.01 3.98
N ALA A 33 -6.95 -4.61 4.73
CA ALA A 33 -6.08 -3.48 4.36
C ALA A 33 -5.36 -3.71 3.01
N ARG A 34 -4.98 -4.96 2.69
CA ARG A 34 -4.39 -5.31 1.39
C ARG A 34 -5.43 -5.33 0.27
N SER A 35 -6.61 -5.89 0.53
CA SER A 35 -7.69 -5.94 -0.46
C SER A 35 -8.16 -4.55 -0.88
N LYS A 36 -8.13 -3.56 0.02
CA LYS A 36 -8.46 -2.15 -0.30
C LYS A 36 -7.43 -1.47 -1.21
N ASN A 37 -6.21 -2.00 -1.32
CA ASN A 37 -5.10 -1.42 -2.10
C ASN A 37 -4.78 -2.21 -3.39
N GLN A 38 -5.64 -3.15 -3.81
CA GLN A 38 -5.36 -4.07 -4.92
C GLN A 38 -5.88 -3.57 -6.27
#